data_AF-A0A0F9VKU7-F1
#
_entry.id   AF-A0A0F9VKU7-F1
#
_cell.length_a   1.000
_cell.length_b   1.000
_cell.length_c   1.000
_cell.angle_alpha   90.00
_cell.angle_beta   90.00
_cell.angle_gamma   90.00
#
_symmetry.space_group_name_H-M   'P 1'
#
loop_
_entity.id
_entity.type
_entity.pdbx_description
1 polymer ?
#
loop_
_entity_poly.entity_id
_entity_poly.type
_entity_poly.pdbx_seq_one_letter_code
_entity_poly.pdbx_strand_id
1 'polypeptide(L)'
;MTVEAARVTPENGGAFSLAVTLRHADEGWDHYADRWDVVGSDGTVYGTRTLLHPHTDEQPFTRSQSGIALPDGVREIMVRGHDNIHGDGPGKSVVIPGR
;
A
#
# COMPACT_ATOMS: atom_id res chain seq x y z
N MET A 1 4.98 -5.97 10.17
CA MET A 1 3.97 -5.54 9.16
C MET A 1 3.97 -6.48 7.96
N THR A 2 2.80 -6.86 7.43
CA THR A 2 2.65 -7.69 6.22
C THR A 2 1.58 -7.14 5.28
N VAL A 3 1.88 -7.09 3.97
CA VAL A 3 0.88 -6.85 2.91
C VAL A 3 0.29 -8.19 2.48
N GLU A 4 -0.94 -8.50 2.91
CA GLU A 4 -1.60 -9.78 2.59
C GLU A 4 -2.17 -9.77 1.17
N ALA A 5 -2.76 -8.65 0.75
CA ALA A 5 -3.36 -8.49 -0.58
C ALA A 5 -3.21 -7.05 -1.10
N ALA A 6 -3.14 -6.92 -2.42
CA ALA A 6 -3.18 -5.64 -3.10
C ALA A 6 -3.94 -5.83 -4.40
N ARG A 7 -5.07 -5.12 -4.55
CA ARG A 7 -5.87 -5.09 -5.77
C ARG A 7 -5.66 -3.77 -6.46
N VAL A 8 -5.32 -3.82 -7.75
CA VAL A 8 -5.16 -2.65 -8.62
C VAL A 8 -6.35 -2.59 -9.57
N THR A 9 -6.96 -1.43 -9.71
CA THR A 9 -8.07 -1.18 -10.63
C THR A 9 -7.76 0.07 -11.46
N PRO A 10 -7.82 0.02 -12.80
CA PRO A 10 -7.66 1.22 -13.62
C PRO A 10 -8.82 2.21 -13.40
N GLU A 11 -8.51 3.50 -13.41
CA GLU A 11 -9.46 4.61 -13.32
C GLU A 11 -9.53 5.38 -14.64
N ASN A 12 -10.56 6.23 -14.77
CA ASN A 12 -10.66 7.14 -15.90
C ASN A 12 -9.49 8.14 -15.88
N GLY A 13 -8.93 8.46 -17.05
CA GLY A 13 -7.80 9.39 -17.16
C GLY A 13 -6.43 8.77 -16.90
N GLY A 14 -6.32 7.44 -16.84
CA GLY A 14 -5.04 6.72 -16.79
C GLY A 14 -4.41 6.57 -15.39
N ALA A 15 -5.13 6.98 -14.35
CA ALA A 15 -4.76 6.70 -12.95
C ALA A 15 -5.21 5.30 -12.51
N PHE A 16 -4.78 4.89 -11.33
CA PHE A 16 -5.15 3.61 -10.72
C PHE A 16 -5.65 3.79 -9.29
N SER A 17 -6.61 2.95 -8.92
CA SER A 17 -7.08 2.74 -7.56
C SER A 17 -6.43 1.48 -7.00
N LEU A 18 -5.89 1.58 -5.79
CA LEU A 18 -5.35 0.42 -5.08
C LEU A 18 -6.14 0.19 -3.80
N ALA A 19 -6.53 -1.06 -3.56
CA ALA A 19 -7.05 -1.53 -2.28
C ALA A 19 -6.04 -2.51 -1.66
N VAL A 20 -5.45 -2.13 -0.53
CA VAL A 20 -4.36 -2.85 0.12
C VAL A 20 -4.85 -3.42 1.44
N THR A 21 -4.70 -4.74 1.60
CA THR A 21 -4.99 -5.47 2.84
C THR A 21 -3.71 -5.67 3.62
N LEU A 22 -3.69 -5.18 4.85
CA LEU A 22 -2.56 -5.21 5.75
C LEU A 22 -2.86 -6.11 6.96
N ARG A 23 -1.82 -6.77 7.46
CA ARG A 23 -1.82 -7.39 8.78
C ARG A 23 -0.65 -6.84 9.60
N HIS A 24 -0.97 -6.35 10.78
CA HIS A 24 0.01 -5.89 11.76
C HIS A 24 -0.47 -6.22 13.18
N ALA A 25 0.46 -6.38 14.11
CA ALA A 25 0.16 -6.57 15.52
C ALA A 25 0.10 -5.19 16.20
N ASP A 26 -0.92 -4.39 15.86
CA ASP A 26 -1.11 -3.06 16.44
C ASP A 26 -1.35 -3.15 17.96
N GLU A 27 -0.53 -2.46 18.76
CA GLU A 27 -0.62 -2.43 20.24
C GLU A 27 -1.20 -1.09 20.75
N GLY A 28 -1.62 -0.21 19.83
CA GLY A 28 -2.16 1.12 20.13
C GLY A 28 -1.39 2.22 19.42
N TRP A 29 -1.56 3.47 19.88
CA TRP A 29 -0.97 4.64 19.25
C TRP A 29 0.57 4.64 19.22
N ASP A 30 1.19 3.91 20.15
CA ASP A 30 2.65 3.80 20.23
C ASP A 30 3.23 2.77 19.26
N HIS A 31 2.41 1.85 18.73
CA HIS A 31 2.88 0.82 17.79
C HIS A 31 1.74 0.34 16.89
N TYR A 32 1.69 0.89 15.67
CA TYR A 32 0.66 0.56 14.68
C TYR A 32 1.14 0.75 13.24
N ALA A 33 0.44 0.11 12.31
CA ALA A 33 0.61 0.37 10.89
C ALA A 33 0.14 1.80 10.54
N ASP A 34 1.07 2.67 10.14
CA ASP A 34 0.82 4.10 9.94
C ASP A 34 0.75 4.53 8.46
N ARG A 35 1.21 3.67 7.52
CA ARG A 35 1.02 3.87 6.08
C ARG A 35 1.24 2.60 5.26
N TRP A 36 0.91 2.72 3.98
CA TRP A 36 1.48 1.88 2.92
C TRP A 36 1.84 2.71 1.69
N ASP A 37 2.85 2.24 0.95
CA ASP A 37 3.42 2.92 -0.21
C ASP A 37 3.30 2.08 -1.47
N VAL A 38 3.18 2.76 -2.62
CA VAL A 38 3.27 2.21 -3.97
C VAL A 38 4.60 2.61 -4.57
N VAL A 39 5.45 1.63 -4.86
CA VAL A 39 6.85 1.86 -5.20
C VAL A 39 7.16 1.25 -6.57
N GLY A 40 7.86 2.00 -7.42
CA GLY A 40 8.42 1.52 -8.67
C GLY A 40 9.66 0.64 -8.46
N SER A 41 10.10 -0.02 -9.53
CA SER A 41 11.31 -0.88 -9.49
C SER A 41 12.60 -0.11 -9.24
N ASP A 42 12.61 1.21 -9.50
CA ASP A 42 13.70 2.14 -9.23
C ASP A 42 13.66 2.73 -7.80
N GLY A 43 12.66 2.35 -6.99
CA GLY A 43 12.44 2.89 -5.65
C GLY A 43 11.60 4.17 -5.61
N THR A 44 11.12 4.68 -6.76
CA THR A 44 10.24 5.85 -6.81
C THR A 44 8.91 5.56 -6.12
N VAL A 45 8.47 6.42 -5.20
CA VAL A 45 7.15 6.32 -4.56
C VAL A 45 6.11 7.04 -5.42
N TYR A 46 5.18 6.29 -6.02
CA TYR A 46 4.08 6.84 -6.83
C TYR A 46 2.86 7.25 -6.00
N GLY A 47 2.73 6.71 -4.79
CA GLY A 47 1.64 7.06 -3.89
C GLY A 47 1.88 6.53 -2.49
N THR A 48 1.41 7.29 -1.51
CA THR A 48 1.42 6.92 -0.10
C THR A 48 0.01 7.06 0.43
N ARG A 49 -0.44 6.05 1.17
CA ARG A 49 -1.66 6.12 1.96
C ARG A 49 -1.31 6.10 3.44
N THR A 50 -1.45 7.26 4.08
CA THR A 50 -1.35 7.38 5.54
C THR A 50 -2.57 6.78 6.23
N LEU A 51 -2.32 6.13 7.36
CA LEU A 51 -3.28 5.53 8.28
C LEU A 51 -3.21 6.32 9.59
N LEU A 52 -4.34 6.87 10.01
CA LEU A 52 -4.38 7.88 11.08
C LEU A 52 -4.77 7.32 12.45
N HIS A 53 -4.93 6.00 12.57
CA HIS A 53 -5.30 5.35 13.82
C HIS A 53 -4.87 3.88 13.83
N PRO A 54 -4.69 3.27 15.03
CA PRO A 54 -4.50 1.84 15.17
C PRO A 54 -5.73 1.03 14.74
N HIS A 55 -5.49 -0.22 14.35
CA HIS A 55 -6.45 -1.20 13.87
C HIS A 55 -6.39 -2.50 14.70
N THR A 56 -6.21 -2.41 16.02
CA THR A 56 -6.02 -3.58 16.91
C THR A 56 -7.12 -4.64 16.77
N ASP A 57 -8.39 -4.23 16.63
CA ASP A 57 -9.54 -5.13 16.53
C ASP A 57 -10.04 -5.38 15.09
N GLU A 58 -9.35 -4.85 14.08
CA GLU A 58 -9.78 -4.89 12.67
C GLU A 58 -8.86 -5.75 11.80
N GLN A 59 -8.08 -6.68 12.36
CA GLN A 59 -7.05 -7.39 11.61
C GLN A 59 -7.61 -8.65 10.88
N PRO A 60 -7.34 -8.82 9.57
CA PRO A 60 -6.65 -7.89 8.68
C PRO A 60 -7.58 -6.79 8.18
N PHE A 61 -7.05 -5.58 7.98
CA PHE A 61 -7.83 -4.44 7.51
C PHE A 61 -7.44 -4.06 6.08
N THR A 62 -8.36 -3.44 5.35
CA THR A 62 -8.12 -2.96 3.98
C THR A 62 -8.35 -1.46 3.90
N ARG A 63 -7.43 -0.73 3.26
CA ARG A 63 -7.60 0.69 2.94
C ARG A 63 -7.24 0.94 1.48
N SER A 64 -7.98 1.84 0.84
CA SER A 64 -7.86 2.10 -0.59
C SER A 64 -7.42 3.52 -0.88
N GLN A 65 -6.57 3.73 -1.88
CA GLN A 65 -6.17 5.03 -2.40
C GLN A 65 -6.44 5.09 -3.91
N SER A 66 -7.18 6.10 -4.33
CA SER A 66 -7.46 6.41 -5.74
C SER A 66 -6.48 7.43 -6.31
N GLY A 67 -6.51 7.63 -7.63
CA GLY A 67 -5.74 8.68 -8.29
C GLY A 67 -4.24 8.44 -8.34
N ILE A 68 -3.77 7.18 -8.19
CA ILE A 68 -2.34 6.87 -8.26
C ILE A 68 -1.91 6.89 -9.73
N ALA A 69 -1.13 7.91 -10.10
CA ALA A 69 -0.58 8.04 -11.43
C ALA A 69 0.67 7.15 -11.58
N LEU A 70 0.65 6.24 -12.55
CA LEU A 70 1.79 5.39 -12.88
C LEU A 70 2.31 5.79 -14.27
N PRO A 71 3.60 6.17 -14.40
CA PRO A 71 4.20 6.49 -15.70
C PRO A 71 4.00 5.37 -16.73
N ASP A 72 3.92 5.72 -18.01
CA ASP A 72 3.89 4.73 -19.09
C ASP A 72 5.11 3.83 -19.04
N GLY A 73 4.90 2.52 -19.23
CA GLY A 73 5.96 1.50 -19.11
C GLY A 73 6.09 0.85 -17.73
N VAL A 74 5.49 1.40 -16.67
CA VAL A 74 5.38 0.71 -15.38
C VAL A 74 4.37 -0.44 -15.50
N ARG A 75 4.88 -1.67 -15.52
CA ARG A 75 4.10 -2.93 -15.59
C ARG A 75 3.93 -3.63 -14.24
N GLU A 76 4.83 -3.36 -13.31
CA GLU A 76 4.84 -3.95 -11.98
C GLU A 76 5.23 -2.87 -10.98
N ILE A 77 4.61 -2.93 -9.81
CA ILE A 77 4.90 -2.11 -8.66
C ILE A 77 5.14 -3.02 -7.44
N MET A 78 5.77 -2.47 -6.43
CA MET A 78 5.82 -3.05 -5.10
C MET A 78 4.91 -2.26 -4.17
N VAL A 79 4.06 -2.96 -3.43
CA VAL A 79 3.29 -2.38 -2.32
C VAL A 79 3.95 -2.79 -1.02
N ARG A 80 4.30 -1.85 -0.16
CA ARG A 80 4.88 -2.14 1.16
C ARG A 80 4.14 -1.40 2.26
N GLY A 81 3.99 -2.05 3.40
CA GLY A 81 3.47 -1.44 4.62
C GLY A 81 4.59 -0.80 5.44
N HIS A 82 4.23 0.09 6.34
CA HIS A 82 5.13 0.66 7.34
C HIS A 82 4.42 0.72 8.70
N ASP A 83 5.18 0.52 9.78
CA ASP A 83 4.73 0.79 11.15
C ASP A 83 5.63 1.83 11.82
N ASN A 84 5.06 2.58 12.75
CA ASN A 84 5.70 3.74 13.36
C ASN A 84 6.92 3.44 14.27
N ILE A 85 7.25 2.16 14.49
CA ILE A 85 8.40 1.74 15.31
C ILE A 85 9.49 1.06 14.48
N HIS A 86 9.13 0.08 13.65
CA HIS A 86 10.07 -0.76 12.89
C HIS A 86 10.30 -0.28 11.47
N GLY A 87 9.49 0.68 10.99
CA GLY A 87 9.65 1.24 9.67
C GLY A 87 9.01 0.41 8.58
N ASP A 88 9.63 0.39 7.40
CA ASP A 88 9.12 -0.30 6.22
C ASP A 88 9.18 -1.84 6.41
N GLY A 89 8.05 -2.51 6.18
CA GLY A 89 7.95 -3.96 6.11
C GLY A 89 8.34 -4.53 4.74
N PRO A 90 8.29 -5.87 4.58
CA PRO A 90 8.50 -6.51 3.29
C PRO A 90 7.47 -6.03 2.26
N GLY A 91 7.93 -5.82 1.03
CA GLY A 91 7.09 -5.46 -0.09
C GLY A 91 6.44 -6.65 -0.78
N LYS A 92 5.30 -6.41 -1.40
CA LYS A 92 4.56 -7.34 -2.26
C LYS A 92 4.54 -6.82 -3.69
N SER A 93 5.08 -7.61 -4.60
CA SER A 93 4.98 -7.38 -6.06
C SER A 93 3.54 -7.46 -6.55
N VAL A 94 3.14 -6.51 -7.40
CA VAL A 94 1.81 -6.44 -8.01
C VAL A 94 1.93 -6.01 -9.47
N VAL A 95 1.39 -6.82 -10.37
CA VAL A 95 1.32 -6.50 -11.81
C VAL A 95 0.18 -5.49 -12.05
N ILE A 96 0.44 -4.50 -12.90
CA ILE A 96 -0.54 -3.48 -13.28
C ILE A 96 -1.44 -4.03 -14.39
N PRO A 97 -2.77 -4.14 -14.16
CA PRO A 97 -3.69 -4.64 -15.16
C PRO A 97 -3.69 -3.76 -16.42
N GLY A 98 -3.65 -4.40 -17.59
CA GLY A 98 -3.69 -3.71 -18.88
C GLY A 98 -2.37 -3.08 -19.32
N ARG A 99 -1.23 -3.47 -18.72
CA ARG A 99 0.12 -3.02 -19.10
C ARG A 99 1.11 -4.18 -19.27
#